data_AF-A0A7C4FVM2-F1
#
_entry.id   AF-A0A7C4FVM2-F1
#
_cell.length_a   1.000
_cell.length_b   1.000
_cell.length_c   1.000
_cell.angle_alpha   90.00
_cell.angle_beta   90.00
_cell.angle_gamma   90.00
#
_symmetry.space_group_name_H-M   'P 1'
#
loop_
_entity.id
_entity.type
_entity.pdbx_description
1 polymer ?
#
loop_
_entity_poly.entity_id
_entity_poly.type
_entity_poly.pdbx_seq_one_letter_code
_entity_poly.pdbx_strand_id
1 'polypeptide(L)'
;MSASTVMKSVAAAVLASACATAQPLPPAVKAKIEAKAAQLKSWSTDPAIVAAVRAYNAAPPAEAKGMTNEKWKNLTLLDPVVRSFTRNALAEHLKRKRDDSMGEIFVSSADGSKVAFLAKTTYWNHKGKDKHDVPMTGRVWIGPLELDGSTGFQMVQVGLPVLDGGKPIGSVVIGFKTSALQ
;
A
#
# COMPACT_ATOMS: atom_id res chain seq x y z
N MET A 1 -5.77 26.40 -68.18
CA MET A 1 -5.46 26.79 -66.78
C MET A 1 -6.11 25.75 -65.88
N SER A 2 -5.47 24.58 -65.76
CA SER A 2 -4.47 24.19 -64.74
C SER A 2 -5.09 23.85 -63.38
N ALA A 3 -4.82 22.60 -62.97
CA ALA A 3 -5.40 21.84 -61.89
C ALA A 3 -4.92 22.26 -60.50
N SER A 4 -5.67 21.91 -59.45
CA SER A 4 -5.06 21.40 -58.22
C SER A 4 -6.07 20.67 -57.33
N THR A 5 -6.03 19.34 -57.40
CA THR A 5 -6.56 18.45 -56.35
C THR A 5 -5.45 18.26 -55.33
N VAL A 6 -5.60 18.87 -54.14
CA VAL A 6 -4.65 18.63 -53.03
C VAL A 6 -5.19 17.48 -52.19
N MET A 7 -4.68 16.28 -52.46
CA MET A 7 -4.87 15.09 -51.64
C MET A 7 -3.97 15.20 -50.41
N LYS A 8 -4.56 15.48 -49.23
CA LYS A 8 -3.84 15.51 -47.95
C LYS A 8 -3.82 14.10 -47.36
N SER A 9 -2.69 13.41 -47.51
CA SER A 9 -2.40 12.14 -46.85
C SER A 9 -2.21 12.37 -45.35
N VAL A 10 -3.14 11.91 -44.53
CA VAL A 10 -2.99 11.87 -43.06
C VAL A 10 -2.30 10.55 -42.71
N ALA A 11 -1.02 10.62 -42.34
CA ALA A 11 -0.30 9.48 -41.77
C ALA A 11 -0.73 9.28 -40.31
N ALA A 12 -1.48 8.21 -40.05
CA ALA A 12 -1.84 7.80 -38.70
C ALA A 12 -0.64 7.12 -38.03
N ALA A 13 0.04 7.83 -37.12
CA ALA A 13 1.03 7.24 -36.24
C ALA A 13 0.32 6.42 -35.15
N VAL A 14 0.36 5.10 -35.28
CA VAL A 14 -0.08 4.17 -34.23
C VAL A 14 0.96 4.22 -33.11
N LEU A 15 0.69 4.98 -32.05
CA LEU A 15 1.41 4.84 -30.79
C LEU A 15 1.03 3.48 -30.19
N ALA A 16 1.96 2.53 -30.22
CA ALA A 16 1.87 1.30 -29.45
C ALA A 16 2.01 1.66 -27.96
N SER A 17 0.88 1.84 -27.28
CA SER A 17 0.81 1.90 -25.83
C SER A 17 1.31 0.57 -25.27
N ALA A 18 2.49 0.57 -24.66
CA ALA A 18 2.96 -0.53 -23.84
C ALA A 18 2.03 -0.63 -22.62
N CYS A 19 1.00 -1.46 -22.70
CA CYS A 19 0.29 -1.94 -21.52
C CYS A 19 1.33 -2.59 -20.61
N ALA A 20 1.61 -1.97 -19.46
CA ALA A 20 2.28 -2.64 -18.37
C ALA A 20 1.40 -3.82 -17.95
N THR A 21 1.70 -5.01 -18.46
CA THR A 21 0.99 -6.23 -18.09
C THR A 21 1.45 -6.61 -16.69
N ALA A 22 0.51 -6.64 -15.74
CA ALA A 22 0.75 -7.25 -14.44
C ALA A 22 1.12 -8.71 -14.68
N GLN A 23 2.38 -9.07 -14.43
CA GLN A 23 2.83 -10.45 -14.60
C GLN A 23 2.17 -11.32 -13.52
N PRO A 24 1.52 -12.44 -13.90
CA PRO A 24 0.93 -13.34 -12.92
C PRO A 24 2.02 -13.90 -12.00
N LEU A 25 1.69 -14.02 -10.71
CA LEU A 25 2.61 -14.56 -9.71
C LEU A 25 3.01 -16.00 -10.08
N PRO A 26 4.31 -16.35 -10.06
CA PRO A 26 4.73 -17.74 -10.19
C PRO A 26 4.00 -18.61 -9.16
N PRO A 27 3.47 -19.80 -9.51
CA PRO A 27 2.61 -20.58 -8.61
C PRO A 27 3.24 -20.88 -7.23
N ALA A 28 4.55 -21.15 -7.19
CA ALA A 28 5.28 -21.38 -5.94
C ALA A 28 5.32 -20.13 -5.05
N VAL A 29 5.52 -18.94 -5.63
CA VAL A 29 5.51 -17.67 -4.90
C VAL A 29 4.10 -17.37 -4.39
N LYS A 30 3.08 -17.59 -5.23
CA LYS A 30 1.68 -17.41 -4.85
C LYS A 30 1.31 -18.27 -3.63
N ALA A 31 1.65 -19.56 -3.65
CA ALA A 31 1.37 -20.47 -2.53
C ALA A 31 2.08 -20.04 -1.24
N LYS A 32 3.35 -19.61 -1.31
CA LYS A 32 4.09 -19.09 -0.15
C LYS A 32 3.46 -17.81 0.42
N ILE A 33 3.01 -16.90 -0.45
CA ILE A 33 2.30 -15.66 -0.03
C ILE A 33 0.95 -15.98 0.61
N GLU A 34 0.17 -16.90 0.03
CA GLU A 34 -1.11 -17.32 0.61
C GLU A 34 -0.93 -17.95 1.99
N ALA A 35 0.10 -18.77 2.17
CA ALA A 35 0.45 -19.33 3.48
C ALA A 35 0.84 -18.24 4.50
N LYS A 36 1.66 -17.27 4.09
CA LYS A 36 2.01 -16.10 4.92
C LYS A 36 0.78 -15.27 5.28
N ALA A 37 -0.10 -14.99 4.31
CA ALA A 37 -1.34 -14.26 4.54
C ALA A 37 -2.25 -14.96 5.55
N ALA A 38 -2.36 -16.29 5.47
CA ALA A 38 -3.10 -17.10 6.44
C ALA A 38 -2.50 -17.01 7.85
N GLN A 39 -1.17 -17.08 7.99
CA GLN A 39 -0.48 -16.90 9.27
C GLN A 39 -0.70 -15.51 9.89
N LEU A 40 -0.77 -14.47 9.04
CA LEU A 40 -0.97 -13.09 9.48
C LEU A 40 -2.44 -12.73 9.74
N LYS A 41 -3.41 -13.62 9.50
CA LYS A 41 -4.84 -13.33 9.72
C LYS A 41 -5.14 -12.83 11.15
N SER A 42 -4.36 -13.27 12.15
CA SER A 42 -4.47 -12.80 13.54
C SER A 42 -4.18 -11.30 13.72
N TRP A 43 -3.46 -10.67 12.79
CA TRP A 43 -3.17 -9.22 12.84
C TRP A 43 -4.42 -8.37 12.62
N SER A 44 -5.44 -8.92 11.96
CA SER A 44 -6.73 -8.24 11.75
C SER A 44 -7.44 -7.92 13.05
N THR A 45 -7.13 -8.62 14.13
CA THR A 45 -7.71 -8.41 15.47
C THR A 45 -6.63 -8.22 16.53
N ASP A 46 -5.40 -7.87 16.13
CA ASP A 46 -4.32 -7.57 17.08
C ASP A 46 -4.71 -6.37 17.94
N PRO A 47 -4.76 -6.49 19.28
CA PRO A 47 -5.29 -5.44 20.14
C PRO A 47 -4.57 -4.10 20.00
N ALA A 48 -3.25 -4.10 19.77
CA ALA A 48 -2.49 -2.86 19.63
C ALA A 48 -2.78 -2.18 18.27
N ILE A 49 -2.94 -2.96 17.20
CA ILE A 49 -3.35 -2.43 15.89
C ILE A 49 -4.76 -1.86 15.97
N VAL A 50 -5.73 -2.62 16.49
CA VAL A 50 -7.14 -2.20 16.59
C VAL A 50 -7.28 -0.94 17.45
N ALA A 51 -6.63 -0.90 18.62
CA ALA A 51 -6.68 0.25 19.51
C ALA A 51 -6.10 1.51 18.86
N ALA A 52 -4.96 1.40 18.17
CA ALA A 52 -4.33 2.53 17.51
C ALA A 52 -5.17 3.08 16.34
N VAL A 53 -5.76 2.20 15.53
CA VAL A 53 -6.63 2.61 14.41
C VAL A 53 -7.93 3.24 14.95
N ARG A 54 -8.51 2.68 16.00
CA ARG A 54 -9.70 3.26 16.66
C ARG A 54 -9.41 4.66 17.20
N ALA A 55 -8.30 4.83 17.92
CA ALA A 55 -7.88 6.12 18.47
C ALA A 55 -7.64 7.14 17.35
N TYR A 56 -6.93 6.75 16.28
CA TYR A 56 -6.68 7.61 15.14
C TYR A 56 -7.98 8.02 14.44
N ASN A 57 -8.90 7.08 14.18
CA ASN A 57 -10.19 7.40 13.55
C ASN A 57 -11.05 8.36 14.39
N ALA A 58 -10.98 8.27 15.72
CA ALA A 58 -11.72 9.13 16.63
C ALA A 58 -11.10 10.54 16.72
N ALA A 59 -9.77 10.62 16.76
CA ALA A 59 -9.04 11.87 16.89
C ALA A 59 -7.70 11.81 16.14
N PRO A 60 -7.70 12.09 14.82
CA PRO A 60 -6.46 12.11 14.05
C PRO A 60 -5.50 13.18 14.60
N PRO A 61 -4.19 12.90 14.62
CA PRO A 61 -3.18 13.86 15.07
C PRO A 61 -3.17 15.10 14.17
N ALA A 62 -2.68 16.23 14.69
CA ALA A 62 -2.70 17.50 13.96
C ALA A 62 -1.96 17.43 12.63
N GLU A 63 -0.87 16.65 12.59
CA GLU A 63 -0.03 16.41 11.42
C GLU A 63 -0.77 15.69 10.29
N ALA A 64 -1.82 14.93 10.61
CA ALA A 64 -2.67 14.29 9.61
C ALA A 64 -3.66 15.28 8.97
N LYS A 65 -4.03 16.34 9.68
CA LYS A 65 -5.06 17.29 9.21
C LYS A 65 -4.56 18.07 8.01
N GLY A 66 -5.26 17.96 6.89
CA GLY A 66 -4.91 18.67 5.65
C GLY A 66 -3.65 18.14 4.95
N MET A 67 -3.13 16.98 5.36
CA MET A 67 -2.09 16.27 4.62
C MET A 67 -2.68 15.66 3.35
N THR A 68 -2.01 15.89 2.21
CA THR A 68 -2.40 15.36 0.90
C THR A 68 -1.26 14.54 0.30
N ASN A 69 -1.55 13.76 -0.75
CA ASN A 69 -0.49 13.01 -1.45
C ASN A 69 0.55 13.95 -2.11
N GLU A 70 0.13 15.13 -2.56
CA GLU A 70 1.01 16.16 -3.14
C GLU A 70 1.97 16.72 -2.09
N LYS A 71 1.46 17.07 -0.90
CA LYS A 71 2.29 17.54 0.22
C LYS A 71 3.25 16.44 0.67
N TRP A 72 2.73 15.22 0.83
CA TRP A 72 3.49 14.06 1.27
C TRP A 72 4.69 13.74 0.38
N LYS A 73 4.52 13.86 -0.94
CA LYS A 73 5.59 13.62 -1.92
C LYS A 73 6.82 14.48 -1.63
N ASN A 74 6.64 15.70 -1.12
CA ASN A 74 7.72 16.65 -0.86
C ASN A 74 8.41 16.44 0.51
N LEU A 75 7.85 15.61 1.39
CA LEU A 75 8.45 15.36 2.71
C LEU A 75 9.63 14.38 2.59
N THR A 76 10.70 14.67 3.31
CA THR A 76 11.85 13.77 3.42
C THR A 76 11.61 12.69 4.48
N LEU A 77 12.46 11.66 4.52
CA LEU A 77 12.42 10.63 5.57
C LEU A 77 12.66 11.19 6.98
N LEU A 78 13.38 12.32 7.09
CA LEU A 78 13.72 12.95 8.36
C LEU A 78 12.71 14.00 8.80
N ASP A 79 11.72 14.30 7.95
CA ASP A 79 10.68 15.28 8.25
C ASP A 79 9.95 14.91 9.56
N PRO A 80 9.70 15.88 10.47
CA PRO A 80 9.03 15.61 11.74
C PRO A 80 7.68 14.91 11.59
N VAL A 81 6.91 15.23 10.55
CA VAL A 81 5.63 14.57 10.28
C VAL A 81 5.86 13.11 9.91
N VAL A 82 6.82 12.81 9.02
CA VAL A 82 7.14 11.42 8.68
C VAL A 82 7.65 10.66 9.92
N ARG A 83 8.45 11.31 10.77
CA ARG A 83 8.99 10.72 11.99
C ARG A 83 7.93 10.45 13.06
N SER A 84 6.88 11.25 13.15
CA SER A 84 5.80 11.03 14.12
C SER A 84 5.05 9.72 13.86
N PHE A 85 4.95 9.29 12.58
CA PHE A 85 4.32 8.03 12.20
C PHE A 85 5.25 6.80 12.19
N THR A 86 6.58 6.99 12.14
CA THR A 86 7.57 5.88 12.21
C THR A 86 8.06 5.57 13.62
N ARG A 87 7.74 6.44 14.58
CA ARG A 87 8.23 6.38 15.97
C ARG A 87 7.11 6.36 17.01
N ASN A 88 5.86 6.18 16.58
CA ASN A 88 4.75 6.02 17.51
C ASN A 88 4.71 4.58 18.07
N ALA A 89 3.90 4.39 19.11
CA ALA A 89 3.78 3.10 19.79
C ALA A 89 3.38 1.95 18.85
N LEU A 90 2.53 2.23 17.86
CA LEU A 90 2.13 1.23 16.87
C LEU A 90 3.30 0.85 15.95
N ALA A 91 4.09 1.82 15.47
CA ALA A 91 5.29 1.53 14.68
C ALA A 91 6.28 0.65 15.45
N GLU A 92 6.52 0.93 16.74
CA GLU A 92 7.36 0.08 17.59
C GLU A 92 6.80 -1.34 17.77
N HIS A 93 5.47 -1.47 17.88
CA HIS A 93 4.81 -2.77 17.90
C HIS A 93 5.03 -3.55 16.60
N LEU A 94 4.85 -2.90 15.46
CA LEU A 94 5.05 -3.51 14.14
C LEU A 94 6.52 -3.92 13.93
N LYS A 95 7.50 -3.14 14.43
CA LYS A 95 8.92 -3.51 14.39
C LYS A 95 9.20 -4.83 15.08
N ARG A 96 8.57 -5.10 16.23
CA ARG A 96 8.73 -6.36 16.97
C ARG A 96 8.08 -7.56 16.29
N LYS A 97 7.05 -7.33 15.47
CA LYS A 97 6.35 -8.39 14.73
C LYS A 97 6.93 -8.67 13.34
N ARG A 98 7.78 -7.76 12.83
CA ARG A 98 8.45 -7.89 11.54
C ARG A 98 9.40 -9.10 11.55
N ASP A 99 9.38 -9.86 10.46
CA ASP A 99 10.45 -10.82 10.15
C ASP A 99 11.27 -10.34 8.93
N ASP A 100 12.35 -11.06 8.61
CA ASP A 100 13.23 -10.69 7.50
C ASP A 100 12.61 -10.81 6.12
N SER A 101 11.49 -11.53 5.96
CA SER A 101 10.75 -11.57 4.69
C SER A 101 9.94 -10.30 4.44
N MET A 102 9.56 -9.59 5.51
CA MET A 102 8.78 -8.35 5.45
C MET A 102 9.69 -7.14 5.25
N GLY A 103 9.60 -6.51 4.08
CA GLY A 103 10.35 -5.28 3.80
C GLY A 103 9.50 -4.01 3.86
N GLU A 104 8.17 -4.12 3.90
CA GLU A 104 7.27 -3.00 4.15
C GLU A 104 6.16 -3.40 5.12
N ILE A 105 5.84 -2.53 6.08
CA ILE A 105 4.64 -2.66 6.90
C ILE A 105 4.07 -1.26 7.15
N PHE A 106 2.78 -1.08 6.86
CA PHE A 106 2.04 0.12 7.23
C PHE A 106 0.60 -0.17 7.60
N VAL A 107 0.03 0.72 8.40
CA VAL A 107 -1.37 0.66 8.85
C VAL A 107 -2.07 1.94 8.43
N SER A 108 -3.23 1.78 7.78
CA SER A 108 -4.10 2.88 7.37
C SER A 108 -5.38 2.92 8.19
N SER A 109 -5.89 4.13 8.42
CA SER A 109 -7.19 4.42 9.01
C SER A 109 -8.33 4.16 8.02
N ALA A 110 -9.58 4.32 8.48
CA ALA A 110 -10.77 4.06 7.65
C ALA A 110 -10.87 4.97 6.41
N ASP A 111 -10.27 6.15 6.46
CA ASP A 111 -10.22 7.10 5.34
C ASP A 111 -9.01 6.89 4.41
N GLY A 112 -8.18 5.88 4.68
CA GLY A 112 -6.99 5.53 3.91
C GLY A 112 -5.70 6.28 4.29
N SER A 113 -5.75 7.26 5.21
CA SER A 113 -4.57 7.95 5.73
C SER A 113 -3.73 7.07 6.67
N LYS A 114 -2.48 7.45 6.99
CA LYS A 114 -1.56 6.58 7.73
C LYS A 114 -1.71 6.72 9.25
N VAL A 115 -1.78 5.57 9.92
CA VAL A 115 -1.73 5.47 11.39
C VAL A 115 -0.31 5.16 11.87
N ALA A 116 0.41 4.29 11.15
CA ALA A 116 1.82 4.00 11.41
C ALA A 116 2.47 3.31 10.19
N PHE A 117 3.79 3.40 10.09
CA PHE A 117 4.56 2.66 9.09
C PHE A 117 6.01 2.48 9.52
N LEU A 118 6.70 1.48 8.99
CA LEU A 118 8.12 1.23 9.29
C LEU A 118 9.07 2.06 8.41
N ALA A 119 8.63 2.42 7.21
CA ALA A 119 9.33 3.29 6.28
C ALA A 119 8.30 4.20 5.57
N LYS A 120 8.73 5.38 5.14
CA LYS A 120 7.86 6.34 4.47
C LYS A 120 7.27 5.72 3.20
N THR A 121 5.95 5.62 3.13
CA THR A 121 5.24 5.07 1.97
C THR A 121 5.24 6.03 0.78
N THR A 122 4.99 5.52 -0.43
CA THR A 122 4.85 6.35 -1.64
C THR A 122 3.71 7.38 -1.53
N TYR A 123 2.58 6.97 -0.95
CA TYR A 123 1.41 7.83 -0.77
C TYR A 123 1.04 7.97 0.70
N TRP A 124 0.54 9.17 1.06
CA TRP A 124 -0.07 9.42 2.36
C TRP A 124 -1.41 8.70 2.48
N ASN A 125 -2.29 8.83 1.49
CA ASN A 125 -3.61 8.23 1.50
C ASN A 125 -3.72 7.12 0.43
N HIS A 126 -4.22 5.95 0.83
CA HIS A 126 -4.44 4.78 -0.03
C HIS A 126 -5.91 4.49 -0.36
N LYS A 127 -6.85 5.36 -0.01
CA LYS A 127 -8.25 5.27 -0.46
C LYS A 127 -8.30 5.26 -1.99
N GLY A 128 -9.09 4.35 -2.57
CA GLY A 128 -9.12 4.12 -4.01
C GLY A 128 -8.05 3.14 -4.52
N LYS A 129 -7.27 2.52 -3.62
CA LYS A 129 -6.31 1.46 -3.95
C LYS A 129 -6.81 0.15 -3.35
N ASP A 130 -6.75 -0.94 -4.11
CA ASP A 130 -7.22 -2.26 -3.65
C ASP A 130 -6.57 -2.73 -2.35
N LYS A 131 -5.29 -2.39 -2.12
CA LYS A 131 -4.55 -2.69 -0.88
C LYS A 131 -5.17 -2.08 0.39
N HIS A 132 -6.10 -1.16 0.23
CA HIS A 132 -6.91 -0.58 1.30
C HIS A 132 -8.40 -0.89 1.11
N ASP A 133 -8.95 -0.65 -0.08
CA ASP A 133 -10.40 -0.73 -0.33
C ASP A 133 -10.95 -2.16 -0.20
N VAL A 134 -10.20 -3.19 -0.62
CA VAL A 134 -10.61 -4.59 -0.45
C VAL A 134 -10.61 -4.99 1.05
N PRO A 135 -9.55 -4.70 1.84
CA PRO A 135 -9.60 -4.79 3.31
C PRO A 135 -10.78 -4.07 3.95
N MET A 136 -11.19 -2.90 3.46
CA MET A 136 -12.37 -2.21 4.00
C MET A 136 -13.69 -2.95 3.76
N THR A 137 -13.72 -3.99 2.92
CA THR A 137 -14.84 -4.95 2.79
C THR A 137 -14.76 -6.16 3.73
N GLY A 138 -13.74 -6.21 4.60
CA GLY A 138 -13.47 -7.35 5.50
C GLY A 138 -12.70 -8.50 4.84
N ARG A 139 -12.22 -8.31 3.60
CA ARG A 139 -11.51 -9.34 2.83
C ARG A 139 -10.01 -9.10 2.80
N VAL A 140 -9.24 -10.18 2.69
CA VAL A 140 -7.80 -10.09 2.42
C VAL A 140 -7.59 -9.75 0.95
N TRP A 141 -6.63 -8.87 0.69
CA TRP A 141 -6.12 -8.57 -0.64
C TRP A 141 -4.70 -9.10 -0.81
N ILE A 142 -4.41 -9.72 -1.94
CA ILE A 142 -3.05 -10.11 -2.34
C ILE A 142 -2.79 -9.42 -3.68
N GLY A 143 -1.78 -8.56 -3.70
CA GLY A 143 -1.40 -7.80 -4.88
C GLY A 143 -0.62 -8.61 -5.91
N PRO A 144 -0.40 -8.03 -7.10
CA PRO A 144 0.55 -8.57 -8.06
C PRO A 144 2.00 -8.43 -7.56
N LEU A 145 2.93 -9.03 -8.31
CA LEU A 145 4.36 -8.81 -8.13
C LEU A 145 4.74 -7.42 -8.66
N GLU A 146 5.29 -6.56 -7.82
CA GLU A 146 5.66 -5.19 -8.20
C GLU A 146 7.01 -4.77 -7.62
N LEU A 147 7.69 -3.83 -8.29
CA LEU A 147 8.78 -3.07 -7.70
C LEU A 147 8.17 -1.98 -6.82
N ASP A 148 8.37 -2.07 -5.50
CA ASP A 148 7.88 -1.05 -4.60
C ASP A 148 8.77 0.20 -4.67
N GLY A 149 8.18 1.33 -5.08
CA GLY A 149 8.91 2.58 -5.27
C GLY A 149 9.44 3.23 -3.98
N SER A 150 8.95 2.82 -2.81
CA SER A 150 9.38 3.38 -1.53
C SER A 150 10.56 2.66 -0.91
N THR A 151 10.66 1.35 -1.14
CA THR A 151 11.70 0.48 -0.61
C THR A 151 12.73 0.06 -1.66
N GLY A 152 12.37 0.10 -2.95
CA GLY A 152 13.18 -0.42 -4.05
C GLY A 152 13.22 -1.95 -4.15
N PHE A 153 12.42 -2.65 -3.36
CA PHE A 153 12.36 -4.12 -3.39
C PHE A 153 11.28 -4.62 -4.35
N GLN A 154 11.56 -5.76 -4.99
CA GLN A 154 10.51 -6.53 -5.67
C GLN A 154 9.70 -7.29 -4.62
N MET A 155 8.39 -7.04 -4.59
CA MET A 155 7.53 -7.49 -3.51
C MET A 155 6.15 -7.92 -3.98
N VAL A 156 5.52 -8.74 -3.14
CA VAL A 156 4.07 -8.96 -3.17
C VAL A 156 3.50 -8.36 -1.89
N GLN A 157 2.47 -7.53 -2.03
CA GLN A 157 1.81 -6.92 -0.89
C GLN A 157 0.55 -7.68 -0.49
N VAL A 158 0.35 -7.85 0.81
CA VAL A 158 -0.86 -8.43 1.40
C VAL A 158 -1.55 -7.37 2.24
N GLY A 159 -2.81 -7.08 1.93
CA GLY A 159 -3.68 -6.19 2.69
C GLY A 159 -4.65 -7.00 3.56
N LEU A 160 -4.64 -6.75 4.87
CA LEU A 160 -5.54 -7.35 5.85
C LEU A 160 -6.50 -6.28 6.40
N PRO A 161 -7.78 -6.63 6.66
CA PRO A 161 -8.69 -5.72 7.35
C PRO A 161 -8.25 -5.53 8.80
N VAL A 162 -8.37 -4.32 9.35
CA VAL A 162 -8.36 -4.13 10.81
C VAL A 162 -9.81 -4.17 11.28
N LEU A 163 -10.14 -5.14 12.12
CA LEU A 163 -11.50 -5.44 12.51
C LEU A 163 -11.76 -5.03 13.96
N ASP A 164 -12.80 -4.23 14.16
CA ASP A 164 -13.33 -3.87 15.46
C ASP A 164 -14.76 -4.39 15.59
N GLY A 165 -14.98 -5.38 16.45
CA GLY A 165 -16.27 -6.07 16.54
C GLY A 165 -16.74 -6.67 15.20
N GLY A 166 -15.80 -7.10 14.35
CA GLY A 166 -16.08 -7.61 13.00
C GLY A 166 -16.27 -6.54 11.92
N LYS A 167 -16.30 -5.26 12.28
CA LYS A 167 -16.38 -4.14 11.33
C LYS A 167 -14.97 -3.70 10.89
N PRO A 168 -14.69 -3.58 9.60
CA PRO A 168 -13.45 -2.97 9.12
C PRO A 168 -13.35 -1.50 9.53
N ILE A 169 -12.25 -1.13 10.19
CA ILE A 169 -11.94 0.25 10.62
C ILE A 169 -10.64 0.79 10.01
N GLY A 170 -9.96 -0.01 9.20
CA GLY A 170 -8.69 0.32 8.57
C GLY A 170 -8.08 -0.90 7.90
N SER A 171 -6.83 -0.79 7.48
CA SER A 171 -6.10 -1.88 6.82
C SER A 171 -4.65 -1.95 7.30
N VAL A 172 -4.12 -3.17 7.40
CA VAL A 172 -2.67 -3.40 7.53
C VAL A 172 -2.15 -3.94 6.22
N VAL A 173 -1.09 -3.35 5.69
CA VAL A 173 -0.42 -3.85 4.49
C VAL A 173 0.99 -4.30 4.85
N ILE A 174 1.34 -5.50 4.39
CA ILE A 174 2.66 -6.10 4.54
C ILE A 174 3.22 -6.39 3.14
N GLY A 175 4.39 -5.85 2.83
CA GLY A 175 5.15 -6.14 1.62
C GLY A 175 6.19 -7.23 1.88
N PHE A 176 6.04 -8.37 1.21
CA PHE A 176 6.98 -9.48 1.28
C PHE A 176 7.98 -9.43 0.13
N LYS A 177 9.27 -9.44 0.46
CA LYS A 177 10.37 -9.50 -0.53
C LYS A 177 10.32 -10.84 -1.25
N THR A 178 10.31 -10.84 -2.57
CA THR A 178 10.32 -12.09 -3.34
C THR A 178 11.64 -12.86 -3.22
N SER A 179 12.76 -12.18 -3.00
CA SER A 179 14.05 -12.83 -2.72
C SER A 179 14.05 -13.67 -1.44
N ALA A 180 13.17 -13.37 -0.49
CA ALA A 180 12.98 -14.17 0.72
C ALA A 180 11.98 -15.33 0.53
N LEU A 181 11.39 -15.45 -0.66
CA LEU A 181 10.36 -16.44 -1.02
C LEU A 181 10.85 -17.39 -2.13
N GLN A 182 12.13 -17.35 -2.48
CA GLN A 182 12.76 -18.32 -3.36
C GLN A 182 13.02 -19.62 -2.60
#